data_AF-A0A7X1NFJ8-F1
#
_entry.id   AF-A0A7X1NFJ8-F1
#
_cell.length_a   1.000
_cell.length_b   1.000
_cell.length_c   1.000
_cell.angle_alpha   90.00
_cell.angle_beta   90.00
_cell.angle_gamma   90.00
#
_symmetry.space_group_name_H-M   'P 1'
#
loop_
_entity.id
_entity.type
_entity.pdbx_description
1 polymer ?
#
loop_
_entity_poly.entity_id
_entity_poly.type
_entity_poly.pdbx_seq_one_letter_code
_entity_poly.pdbx_strand_id
1 'polypeptide(L)' 'MHFYHHGVAIQPAVARSGNTFVARVSILEEDGELTSLGDLGHFANRQSAFAFAVRCGTAFVDEEPMPRPPCDIRHA' A
#
# COMPACT_ATOMS: atom_id res chain seq x y z
N MET A 1 0.50 -1.87 -12.53
CA MET A 1 1.80 -1.18 -12.59
C MET A 1 2.50 -1.50 -11.30
N HIS A 2 3.67 -2.10 -11.37
CA HIS A 2 4.57 -2.34 -10.26
C HIS A 2 5.86 -1.56 -10.50
N PHE A 3 6.61 -1.31 -9.43
CA PHE A 3 7.95 -0.75 -9.49
C PHE A 3 8.90 -1.65 -8.72
N TYR A 4 10.19 -1.58 -9.04
CA TYR A 4 11.20 -2.38 -8.37
C TYR A 4 11.92 -1.53 -7.32
N HIS A 5 12.07 -2.09 -6.12
CA HIS A 5 12.82 -1.50 -5.01
C HIS A 5 13.68 -2.60 -4.39
N HIS A 6 15.00 -2.40 -4.32
CA HIS A 6 15.97 -3.41 -3.89
C HIS A 6 15.81 -4.80 -4.55
N GLY A 7 15.41 -4.83 -5.83
CA GLY A 7 15.19 -6.08 -6.58
C GLY A 7 13.82 -6.72 -6.35
N VAL A 8 13.03 -6.21 -5.39
CA VAL A 8 11.67 -6.68 -5.10
C VAL A 8 10.65 -5.89 -5.93
N ALA A 9 9.73 -6.58 -6.58
CA ALA A 9 8.63 -5.95 -7.30
C ALA A 9 7.49 -5.59 -6.34
N ILE A 10 7.21 -4.29 -6.22
CA ILE A 10 6.17 -3.74 -5.38
C ILE A 10 5.01 -3.28 -6.27
N GLN A 11 3.81 -3.78 -5.99
CA GLN A 11 2.58 -3.43 -6.68
C GLN A 11 1.66 -2.59 -5.78
N PRO A 12 1.80 -1.25 -5.80
CA PRO A 12 0.87 -0.36 -5.12
C PRO A 12 -0.48 -0.34 -5.85
N ALA A 13 -1.55 -0.34 -5.08
CA ALA A 13 -2.92 -0.30 -5.57
C ALA A 13 -3.77 0.64 -4.73
N VAL A 14 -4.85 1.13 -5.34
CA VAL A 14 -5.86 1.94 -4.64
C VAL A 14 -7.24 1.41 -4.99
N ALA A 15 -7.99 1.06 -3.96
CA ALA A 15 -9.40 0.68 -4.07
C ALA A 15 -10.28 1.84 -3.63
N ARG A 16 -11.47 1.99 -4.22
CA ARG A 16 -12.47 2.95 -3.73
C ARG A 16 -13.37 2.25 -2.69
N SER A 17 -13.57 2.88 -1.54
CA SER A 17 -14.46 2.42 -0.47
C SER A 17 -15.41 3.56 -0.07
N GLY A 18 -16.65 3.51 -0.58
CA GLY A 18 -17.61 4.61 -0.44
C GLY A 18 -17.09 5.93 -1.02
N ASN A 19 -16.92 6.92 -0.13
CA ASN A 19 -16.40 8.25 -0.42
C ASN A 19 -14.89 8.39 -0.14
N THR A 20 -14.21 7.29 0.14
CA THR A 20 -12.78 7.26 0.46
C THR A 20 -12.02 6.35 -0.51
N PHE A 21 -10.70 6.44 -0.45
CA PHE A 21 -9.75 5.64 -1.21
C PHE A 21 -8.84 4.87 -0.25
N VAL A 22 -8.74 3.56 -0.42
CA VAL A 22 -7.97 2.65 0.43
C VAL A 22 -6.63 2.39 -0.23
N ALA A 23 -5.53 2.67 0.48
CA ALA A 23 -4.18 2.29 0.08
C ALA A 23 -3.97 0.80 0.30
N ARG A 24 -3.48 0.10 -0.73
CA ARG A 24 -3.14 -1.32 -0.70
C ARG A 24 -1.80 -1.54 -1.37
N VAL A 25 -1.08 -2.57 -0.98
CA VAL A 25 0.15 -2.97 -1.66
C VAL A 25 0.26 -4.49 -1.68
N SER A 26 0.78 -5.01 -2.78
CA SER A 26 1.18 -6.40 -2.93
C SER A 26 2.65 -6.48 -3.31
N ILE A 27 3.33 -7.52 -2.86
CA ILE A 27 4.71 -7.83 -3.21
C ILE A 27 4.68 -9.03 -4.15
N LEU A 28 5.39 -8.94 -5.28
CA LEU A 28 5.57 -10.07 -6.18
C LEU A 28 6.78 -10.88 -5.71
N GLU A 29 6.54 -12.12 -5.31
CA GLU A 29 7.55 -13.05 -4.83
C GLU A 29 8.30 -13.73 -5.99
N GLU A 30 9.39 -14.43 -5.66
CA GLU A 30 10.26 -15.09 -6.65
C GLU A 30 9.55 -16.21 -7.43
N ASP A 31 8.53 -16.83 -6.82
CA ASP A 31 7.68 -17.85 -7.44
C ASP A 31 6.59 -17.26 -8.36
N GLY A 32 6.47 -15.93 -8.40
CA GLY A 32 5.48 -15.20 -9.19
C GLY A 32 4.15 -14.95 -8.46
N GLU A 33 4.02 -15.36 -7.20
CA GLU A 33 2.83 -15.09 -6.39
C GLU A 33 2.81 -13.65 -5.86
N LEU A 34 1.60 -13.13 -5.62
CA LEU A 34 1.39 -11.78 -5.11
C LEU A 34 0.91 -11.82 -3.66
N THR A 35 1.80 -11.48 -2.74
CA THR A 35 1.48 -11.36 -1.31
C THR A 35 0.97 -9.97 -0.99
N SER A 36 -0.32 -9.88 -0.64
CA SER A 36 -0.97 -8.63 -0.24
C SER A 36 -0.66 -8.28 1.22
N LEU A 37 -0.31 -7.02 1.49
CA LEU A 37 -0.19 -6.49 2.85
C LEU A 37 -1.53 -5.96 3.42
N GLY A 38 -2.62 -6.12 2.67
CA GLY A 38 -3.97 -5.73 3.09
C GLY A 38 -4.27 -4.23 2.95
N ASP A 39 -5.25 -3.78 3.73
CA ASP A 39 -5.74 -2.40 3.74
C ASP A 39 -4.89 -1.54 4.68
N LEU A 40 -4.07 -0.66 4.12
CA LEU A 40 -3.04 0.08 4.85
C LEU A 40 -3.52 1.43 5.41
N GLY A 41 -4.60 1.98 4.85
CA GLY A 41 -5.11 3.28 5.27
C GLY A 41 -6.15 3.85 4.31
N HIS A 42 -6.97 4.78 4.82
CA HIS A 42 -8.01 5.45 4.05
C HIS A 42 -7.68 6.92 3.82
N PHE A 43 -8.04 7.42 2.63
CA PHE A 43 -7.70 8.75 2.15
C PHE A 43 -8.88 9.40 1.43
N ALA A 44 -8.93 10.73 1.46
CA ALA A 44 -9.93 11.51 0.74
C ALA A 44 -9.74 11.50 -0.79
N ASN A 45 -8.54 11.16 -1.27
CA ASN A 45 -8.24 11.16 -2.71
C ASN A 45 -7.32 9.99 -3.11
N ARG A 46 -7.37 9.62 -4.40
CA ARG A 46 -6.62 8.51 -4.98
C ARG A 46 -5.10 8.73 -4.97
N GLN A 47 -4.63 9.96 -5.20
CA GLN A 47 -3.20 10.27 -5.30
C GLN A 47 -2.50 10.08 -3.96
N SER A 48 -3.08 10.58 -2.87
CA SER A 48 -2.54 10.40 -1.52
C SER A 48 -2.54 8.94 -1.10
N ALA A 49 -3.63 8.19 -1.39
CA ALA A 49 -3.67 6.74 -1.13
C ALA A 49 -2.55 6.00 -1.89
N PHE A 50 -2.35 6.34 -3.17
CA PHE A 50 -1.32 5.71 -3.98
C PHE A 50 0.09 6.02 -3.47
N ALA A 51 0.37 7.29 -3.19
CA ALA A 51 1.68 7.71 -2.66
C ALA A 51 1.97 7.05 -1.30
N PHE A 52 0.95 6.86 -0.46
CA PHE A 52 1.07 6.15 0.80
C PHE A 52 1.34 4.66 0.59
N ALA A 53 0.62 4.00 -0.32
CA ALA A 53 0.86 2.59 -0.69
C ALA A 53 2.30 2.35 -1.16
N VAL A 54 2.86 3.26 -1.96
CA VAL A 54 4.27 3.22 -2.39
C VAL A 54 5.21 3.26 -1.18
N ARG A 55 5.02 4.22 -0.26
CA ARG A 55 5.85 4.35 0.95
C ARG A 55 5.77 3.12 1.85
N CYS A 56 4.58 2.55 2.01
CA CYS A 56 4.38 1.32 2.77
C CYS A 56 5.10 0.14 2.12
N GLY A 57 5.02 -0.01 0.79
CA GLY A 57 5.74 -1.06 0.09
C GLY A 57 7.26 -0.94 0.25
N THR A 58 7.80 0.27 0.12
CA THR A 58 9.23 0.55 0.34
C THR A 58 9.64 0.21 1.78
N ALA A 59 8.92 0.72 2.78
CA ALA A 59 9.22 0.45 4.19
C ALA A 59 9.15 -1.04 4.53
N PHE A 60 8.19 -1.77 3.96
CA PHE A 60 8.09 -3.21 4.15
C PHE A 60 9.31 -3.96 3.61
N VAL A 61 9.76 -3.61 2.39
CA VAL A 61 10.95 -4.21 1.77
C VAL A 61 12.24 -3.86 2.52
N ASP A 62 12.32 -2.64 3.06
CA ASP A 62 13.49 -2.16 3.83
C ASP A 62 13.48 -2.61 5.30
N GLU A 63 12.51 -3.44 5.71
CA GLU A 63 12.30 -3.87 7.11
C GLU A 63 12.17 -2.68 8.09
N GLU A 64 11.68 -1.54 7.59
CA GLU A 64 11.47 -0.33 8.35
C GLU A 64 10.06 -0.30 8.99
N PRO A 65 9.86 0.51 10.05
CA PRO A 65 8.54 0.70 10.63
C PRO A 65 7.51 1.19 9.60
N MET A 66 6.37 0.49 9.52
CA MET A 66 5.29 0.85 8.59
C MET A 66 4.79 2.30 8.84
N PRO A 67 4.70 3.13 7.78
CA PRO A 67 4.13 4.47 7.88
C PRO A 67 2.73 4.42 8.50
N ARG A 68 2.43 5.38 9.38
CA ARG A 68 1.08 5.49 9.96
C ARG A 68 0.15 6.21 8.98
N PRO A 69 -1.07 5.73 8.75
CA PRO A 69 -2.04 6.43 7.94
C PRO A 69 -2.41 7.78 8.59
N PRO A 70 -2.80 8.78 7.79
CA PRO A 70 -3.08 10.13 8.30
C PRO A 70 -4.31 10.17 9.22
N CYS A 71 -5.25 9.24 9.03
CA CYS A 71 -6.47 9.14 9.82
C CYS A 71 -6.76 7.67 10.13
N ASP A 72 -7.21 7.41 11.35
CA ASP A 72 -7.77 6.13 11.74
C ASP A 72 -9.29 6.21 11.59
N ILE A 73 -9.86 5.48 10.63
CA ILE A 73 -11.30 5.42 10.47
C ILE A 73 -11.82 4.42 11.47
N ARG A 74 -12.29 4.91 12.63
CA ARG A 74 -13.04 4.09 13.57
C ARG A 74 -14.28 3.58 12.87
N HIS A 75 -14.39 2.26 12.67
CA HIS A 75 -15.66 1.64 12.34
C HIS A 75 -16.60 1.90 13.53
N ALA A 76 -17.72 2.56 13.25
CA ALA A 76 -18.80 2.78 14.21
C ALA A 76 -19.60 1.50 14.44
#